data_AF-A0A2W6NLU1-F1
#
_entry.id   AF-A0A2W6NLU1-F1
#
_cell.length_a   1.000
_cell.length_b   1.000
_cell.length_c   1.000
_cell.angle_alpha   90.00
_cell.angle_beta   90.00
_cell.angle_gamma   90.00
#
_symmetry.space_group_name_H-M   'P 1'
#
loop_
_entity.id
_entity.type
_entity.pdbx_description
1 polymer ?
#
loop_
_entity_poly.entity_id
_entity_poly.type
_entity_poly.pdbx_seq_one_letter_code
_entity_poly.pdbx_strand_id
1 'polypeptide(L)'
;MATSREYATSVTVTRQELSKMILAQRTILESGRFKTGVADKAAIIAGLGSIGATVLGLIFIASAPVGIAAGVAGLSLSLFGIGLGGKMEDLLSYGISGMTDILTDITAYGNRYSQFQIKLPFLEYTLQDGTVLRFVQGRGVVERARSGGGWEIIN
;
A
#
# COMPACT_ATOMS: atom_id res chain seq x y z
N MET A 1 7.91 1.47 -21.21
CA MET A 1 8.19 2.25 -20.00
C MET A 1 6.93 2.24 -19.14
N ALA A 2 7.05 2.12 -17.82
CA ALA A 2 5.89 2.22 -16.94
C ALA A 2 5.32 3.64 -16.97
N THR A 3 4.00 3.79 -16.96
CA THR A 3 3.32 5.09 -16.79
C THR A 3 2.82 5.20 -15.36
N SER A 4 2.81 6.41 -14.80
CA SER A 4 2.37 6.66 -13.43
C SER A 4 1.16 7.58 -13.36
N ARG A 5 0.28 7.35 -12.39
CA ARG A 5 -0.86 8.20 -12.06
C ARG A 5 -0.99 8.37 -10.56
N GLU A 6 -1.22 9.60 -10.12
CA GLU A 6 -1.54 9.90 -8.72
C GLU A 6 -3.05 10.13 -8.56
N TYR A 7 -3.63 9.61 -7.49
CA TYR A 7 -5.01 9.88 -7.10
C TYR A 7 -5.24 9.62 -5.62
N ALA A 8 -6.35 10.09 -5.08
CA ALA A 8 -6.79 9.73 -3.73
C ALA A 8 -8.12 8.99 -3.80
N THR A 9 -8.24 7.88 -3.07
CA THR A 9 -9.50 7.13 -3.00
C THR A 9 -9.74 6.59 -1.59
N SER A 10 -11.01 6.41 -1.25
CA SER A 10 -11.42 5.94 0.06
C SER A 10 -11.41 4.41 0.10
N VAL A 11 -10.70 3.86 1.08
CA VAL A 11 -10.72 2.43 1.42
C VAL A 11 -11.44 2.24 2.74
N THR A 12 -12.21 1.17 2.87
CA THR A 12 -12.84 0.78 4.14
C THR A 12 -12.06 -0.36 4.74
N VAL A 13 -11.51 -0.15 5.94
CA VAL A 13 -10.63 -1.10 6.61
C VAL A 13 -10.89 -1.17 8.11
N THR A 14 -10.65 -2.35 8.67
CA THR A 14 -10.44 -2.53 10.11
C THR A 14 -9.02 -2.11 10.50
N ARG A 15 -8.76 -1.98 11.81
CA ARG A 15 -7.40 -1.76 12.34
C ARG A 15 -6.42 -2.84 11.89
N GLN A 16 -6.87 -4.10 11.90
CA GLN A 16 -6.03 -5.24 11.51
C GLN A 16 -5.72 -5.22 10.01
N GLU A 17 -6.67 -4.83 9.16
CA GLU A 17 -6.44 -4.70 7.73
C GLU A 17 -5.48 -3.56 7.42
N LEU A 18 -5.62 -2.39 8.06
CA LEU A 18 -4.65 -1.29 7.92
C LEU A 18 -3.24 -1.72 8.35
N SER A 19 -3.12 -2.44 9.48
CA SER A 19 -1.85 -3.01 9.92
C SER A 19 -1.24 -3.96 8.88
N LYS A 20 -2.06 -4.81 8.25
CA LYS A 20 -1.62 -5.69 7.16
C LYS A 20 -1.25 -4.93 5.89
N MET A 21 -1.94 -3.83 5.57
CA MET A 21 -1.56 -2.94 4.46
C MET A 21 -0.18 -2.32 4.69
N ILE A 22 0.10 -1.86 5.92
CA ILE A 22 1.42 -1.35 6.31
C ILE A 22 2.50 -2.42 6.13
N LEU A 23 2.25 -3.63 6.63
CA LEU A 23 3.17 -4.77 6.49
C LEU A 23 3.43 -5.13 5.02
N ALA A 24 2.37 -5.13 4.20
CA ALA A 24 2.47 -5.38 2.78
C ALA A 24 3.38 -4.35 2.10
N GLN A 25 3.19 -3.06 2.38
CA GLN A 25 4.01 -2.01 1.77
C GLN A 25 5.46 -2.04 2.28
N ARG A 26 5.68 -2.35 3.57
CA ARG A 26 7.04 -2.56 4.13
C ARG A 26 7.77 -3.70 3.44
N THR A 27 7.09 -4.83 3.21
CA THR A 27 7.63 -5.95 2.43
C THR A 27 8.11 -5.49 1.06
N ILE A 28 7.32 -4.66 0.37
CA ILE A 28 7.71 -4.12 -0.94
C ILE A 28 8.86 -3.13 -0.85
N LEU A 29 8.90 -2.25 0.16
CA LEU A 29 10.02 -1.33 0.35
C LEU A 29 11.34 -2.11 0.56
N GLU A 30 11.32 -3.11 1.43
CA GLU A 30 12.52 -3.89 1.81
C GLU A 30 12.99 -4.83 0.68
N SER A 31 12.05 -5.45 -0.03
CA SER A 31 12.37 -6.49 -1.03
C SER A 31 12.28 -6.01 -2.47
N GLY A 32 11.67 -4.86 -2.74
CA GLY A 32 11.54 -4.29 -4.09
C GLY A 32 12.86 -3.80 -4.67
N ARG A 33 13.81 -3.40 -3.80
CA ARG A 33 15.18 -3.00 -4.17
C ARG A 33 15.23 -2.05 -5.37
N PHE A 34 14.38 -1.01 -5.34
CA PHE A 34 14.18 -0.11 -6.48
C PHE A 34 15.44 0.67 -6.85
N LYS A 35 16.34 0.94 -5.90
CA LYS A 35 17.65 1.54 -6.16
C LYS A 35 18.60 0.66 -6.99
N THR A 36 18.42 -0.66 -7.00
CA THR A 36 19.31 -1.57 -7.73
C THR A 36 18.64 -2.22 -8.95
N GLY A 37 17.31 -2.15 -9.04
CA GLY A 37 16.53 -2.78 -10.11
C GLY A 37 16.41 -4.31 -10.00
N VAL A 38 16.93 -4.90 -8.92
CA VAL A 38 16.99 -6.36 -8.71
C VAL A 38 16.11 -6.75 -7.52
N ALA A 39 14.79 -6.74 -7.72
CA ALA A 39 13.83 -7.11 -6.68
C ALA A 39 13.98 -8.56 -6.22
N ASP A 40 13.82 -8.79 -4.91
CA ASP A 40 13.80 -10.10 -4.29
C ASP A 40 12.39 -10.70 -4.33
N LYS A 41 12.05 -11.31 -5.46
CA LYS A 41 10.71 -11.87 -5.70
C LYS A 41 10.33 -12.94 -4.67
N ALA A 42 11.28 -13.75 -4.22
CA ALA A 42 11.01 -14.81 -3.24
C ALA A 42 10.63 -14.22 -1.88
N ALA A 43 11.37 -13.19 -1.43
CA ALA A 43 11.04 -12.47 -0.19
C ALA A 43 9.68 -11.75 -0.27
N ILE A 44 9.35 -11.14 -1.41
CA ILE A 44 8.03 -10.53 -1.63
C ILE A 44 6.91 -11.58 -1.51
N ILE A 45 7.04 -12.70 -2.23
CA ILE A 45 6.02 -13.76 -2.21
C ILE A 45 5.84 -14.30 -0.78
N ALA A 46 6.94 -14.55 -0.07
CA ALA A 46 6.90 -15.05 1.30
C ALA A 46 6.25 -14.04 2.27
N GLY A 47 6.66 -12.77 2.22
CA GLY A 47 6.13 -11.73 3.11
C GLY A 47 4.64 -11.45 2.87
N LEU A 48 4.21 -11.47 1.61
CA LEU A 48 2.80 -11.26 1.26
C LEU A 48 1.92 -12.51 1.43
N GLY A 49 2.50 -13.71 1.50
CA GLY A 49 1.76 -14.97 1.59
C GLY A 49 0.88 -15.11 2.84
N SER A 50 1.18 -14.36 3.90
CA SER A 50 0.36 -14.31 5.14
C SER A 50 -0.78 -13.28 5.09
N ILE A 51 -0.84 -12.47 4.03
CA ILE A 51 -1.78 -11.36 3.89
C ILE A 51 -2.93 -11.80 2.98
N GLY A 52 -4.17 -11.62 3.45
CA GLY A 52 -5.35 -12.02 2.70
C GLY A 52 -5.51 -11.24 1.39
N ALA A 53 -6.01 -11.93 0.36
CA ALA A 53 -6.23 -11.39 -0.99
C ALA A 53 -7.00 -10.06 -1.02
N THR A 54 -7.98 -9.87 -0.12
CA THR A 54 -8.73 -8.62 0.02
C THR A 54 -7.82 -7.45 0.38
N VAL A 55 -6.94 -7.63 1.37
CA VAL A 55 -6.01 -6.58 1.82
C VAL A 55 -5.00 -6.26 0.72
N LEU A 56 -4.50 -7.30 0.03
CA LEU A 56 -3.60 -7.12 -1.10
C LEU A 56 -4.28 -6.33 -2.23
N GLY A 57 -5.53 -6.65 -2.57
CA GLY A 57 -6.30 -5.90 -3.56
C GLY A 57 -6.57 -4.44 -3.15
N LEU A 58 -6.76 -4.17 -1.86
CA LEU A 58 -6.89 -2.80 -1.36
C LEU A 58 -5.62 -1.97 -1.56
N ILE A 59 -4.44 -2.55 -1.34
CA ILE A 59 -3.19 -1.78 -1.42
C ILE A 59 -2.54 -1.83 -2.79
N PHE A 60 -2.56 -2.95 -3.51
CA PHE A 60 -1.82 -3.13 -4.77
C PHE A 60 -2.69 -3.28 -6.02
N ILE A 61 -4.03 -3.29 -5.90
CA ILE A 61 -4.99 -3.72 -6.95
C ILE A 61 -4.91 -5.23 -7.25
N ALA A 62 -3.71 -5.78 -7.37
CA ALA A 62 -3.47 -7.21 -7.46
C ALA A 62 -3.71 -7.92 -6.11
N SER A 63 -4.30 -9.10 -6.16
CA SER A 63 -4.67 -9.89 -4.97
C SER A 63 -3.78 -11.11 -4.73
N ALA A 64 -2.88 -11.44 -5.67
CA ALA A 64 -2.02 -12.62 -5.62
C ALA A 64 -0.54 -12.24 -5.38
N PRO A 65 0.13 -12.78 -4.34
CA PRO A 65 1.53 -12.49 -4.03
C PRO A 65 2.50 -12.64 -5.21
N VAL A 66 2.33 -13.70 -6.02
CA VAL A 66 3.17 -13.98 -7.20
C VAL A 66 3.04 -12.87 -8.25
N GLY A 67 1.81 -12.43 -8.53
CA GLY A 67 1.56 -11.35 -9.49
C GLY A 67 2.13 -10.02 -9.01
N ILE A 68 1.99 -9.73 -7.72
CA ILE A 68 2.57 -8.52 -7.10
C ILE A 68 4.10 -8.56 -7.20
N ALA A 69 4.74 -9.69 -6.86
CA ALA A 69 6.19 -9.82 -6.95
C ALA A 69 6.72 -9.66 -8.38
N ALA A 70 6.03 -10.22 -9.37
CA ALA A 70 6.38 -10.03 -10.78
C ALA A 70 6.27 -8.56 -11.20
N GLY A 71 5.16 -7.90 -10.86
CA GLY A 71 4.97 -6.48 -11.18
C GLY A 71 6.00 -5.58 -10.47
N VAL A 72 6.30 -5.84 -9.20
CA VAL A 72 7.31 -5.07 -8.44
C VAL A 72 8.69 -5.24 -9.05
N ALA A 73 9.05 -6.44 -9.51
CA ALA A 73 10.31 -6.65 -10.22
C ALA A 73 10.38 -5.87 -11.54
N GLY A 74 9.31 -5.88 -12.33
CA GLY A 74 9.23 -5.10 -13.57
C GLY A 74 9.31 -3.59 -13.32
N LEU A 75 8.64 -3.10 -12.27
CA LEU A 75 8.69 -1.71 -11.85
C LEU A 75 10.08 -1.31 -11.36
N SER A 76 10.69 -2.13 -10.50
CA SER A 76 12.03 -1.92 -9.96
C SER A 76 13.06 -1.75 -11.07
N LEU A 77 13.07 -2.66 -12.05
CA LEU A 77 13.96 -2.56 -13.21
C LEU A 77 13.71 -1.28 -14.02
N SER A 78 12.44 -0.92 -14.24
CA SER A 78 12.06 0.26 -15.01
C SER A 78 12.52 1.56 -14.33
N LEU A 79 12.31 1.70 -13.02
CA LEU A 79 12.66 2.89 -12.25
C LEU A 79 14.16 3.03 -12.04
N PHE A 80 14.87 1.91 -11.87
CA PHE A 80 16.32 1.89 -11.83
C PHE A 80 16.92 2.44 -13.13
N GLY A 81 16.43 1.98 -14.29
CA GLY A 81 16.91 2.41 -15.60
C GLY A 81 16.79 3.92 -15.88
N ILE A 82 15.93 4.63 -15.13
CA ILE A 82 15.72 6.09 -15.23
C ILE A 82 16.17 6.85 -13.97
N GLY A 83 16.85 6.19 -13.03
CA GLY A 83 17.38 6.83 -11.81
C GLY A 83 16.32 7.25 -10.78
N LEU A 84 15.08 6.77 -10.87
CA LEU A 84 13.98 7.12 -9.95
C LEU A 84 13.76 6.10 -8.83
N GLY A 85 14.60 5.06 -8.75
CA GLY A 85 14.48 4.01 -7.74
C GLY A 85 14.49 4.54 -6.30
N GLY A 86 15.37 5.48 -5.97
CA GLY A 86 15.42 6.08 -4.64
C GLY A 86 14.19 6.90 -4.28
N LYS A 87 13.68 7.70 -5.24
CA LYS A 87 12.45 8.47 -5.05
C LYS A 87 11.26 7.56 -4.75
N MET A 88 11.20 6.38 -5.37
CA MET A 88 10.14 5.40 -5.08
C MET A 88 10.24 4.86 -3.66
N GLU A 89 11.43 4.52 -3.18
CA GLU A 89 11.64 4.08 -1.79
C GLU A 89 11.25 5.16 -0.77
N ASP A 90 11.53 6.43 -1.07
CA ASP A 90 11.12 7.56 -0.22
C ASP A 90 9.59 7.70 -0.15
N LEU A 91 8.90 7.58 -1.30
CA LEU A 91 7.43 7.63 -1.37
C LEU A 91 6.76 6.47 -0.63
N LEU A 92 7.30 5.25 -0.78
CA LEU A 92 6.83 4.08 -0.02
C LEU A 92 7.01 4.29 1.48
N SER A 93 8.17 4.81 1.89
CA SER A 93 8.48 5.10 3.29
C SER A 93 7.52 6.15 3.86
N TYR A 94 7.24 7.21 3.12
CA TYR A 94 6.28 8.23 3.52
C TYR A 94 4.85 7.68 3.64
N GLY A 95 4.42 6.83 2.71
CA GLY A 95 3.12 6.15 2.82
C GLY A 95 3.04 5.17 3.99
N ILE A 96 4.12 4.45 4.30
CA ILE A 96 4.22 3.56 5.47
C ILE A 96 4.08 4.37 6.76
N SER A 97 4.83 5.47 6.88
CA SER A 97 4.76 6.36 8.04
C SER A 97 3.35 6.92 8.19
N GLY A 98 2.78 7.42 7.10
CA GLY A 98 1.44 8.00 7.09
C GLY A 98 0.34 7.02 7.53
N MET A 99 0.35 5.79 7.00
CA MET A 99 -0.60 4.76 7.46
C MET A 99 -0.36 4.35 8.93
N THR A 100 0.90 4.35 9.39
CA THR A 100 1.26 4.04 10.79
C THR A 100 0.71 5.11 11.74
N ASP A 101 0.79 6.38 11.37
CA ASP A 101 0.21 7.47 12.15
C ASP A 101 -1.31 7.30 12.26
N ILE A 102 -1.99 7.04 11.14
CA ILE A 102 -3.44 6.78 11.15
C ILE A 102 -3.77 5.59 12.05
N LEU A 103 -3.01 4.49 11.95
CA LEU A 103 -3.23 3.32 12.80
C LEU A 103 -3.10 3.68 14.29
N THR A 104 -2.15 4.55 14.63
CA THR A 104 -1.96 5.05 16.00
C THR A 104 -3.18 5.87 16.44
N ASP A 105 -3.60 6.83 15.63
CA ASP A 105 -4.75 7.70 15.91
C ASP A 105 -6.03 6.88 16.13
N ILE A 106 -6.33 5.94 15.22
CA ILE A 106 -7.56 5.13 15.32
C ILE A 106 -7.52 4.11 16.46
N THR A 107 -6.33 3.72 16.91
CA THR A 107 -6.16 2.81 18.06
C THR A 107 -6.53 3.51 19.36
N ALA A 108 -6.39 4.84 19.44
CA ALA A 108 -6.81 5.63 20.60
C ALA A 108 -8.33 5.54 20.86
N TYR A 109 -9.14 5.23 19.84
CA TYR A 109 -10.59 5.01 20.00
C TYR A 109 -10.96 3.64 20.61
N GLY A 110 -9.97 2.78 20.90
CA GLY A 110 -10.19 1.46 21.48
C GLY A 110 -11.11 0.60 20.60
N ASN A 111 -12.14 0.00 21.20
CA ASN A 111 -13.09 -0.88 20.51
C ASN A 111 -14.40 -0.18 20.10
N ARG A 112 -14.46 1.16 20.19
CA ARG A 112 -15.65 1.92 19.83
C ARG A 112 -16.05 1.73 18.36
N TYR A 113 -15.06 1.60 17.50
CA TYR A 113 -15.24 1.54 16.05
C TYR A 113 -14.74 0.21 15.48
N SER A 114 -15.55 -0.36 14.59
CA SER A 114 -15.28 -1.63 13.92
C SER A 114 -14.51 -1.46 12.61
N GLN A 115 -14.78 -0.37 11.88
CA GLN A 115 -14.21 -0.07 10.58
C GLN A 115 -13.99 1.44 10.42
N PHE A 116 -13.07 1.79 9.54
CA PHE A 116 -12.68 3.16 9.21
C PHE A 116 -12.70 3.32 7.69
N GLN A 117 -13.32 4.38 7.21
CA GLN A 117 -13.17 4.82 5.83
C GLN A 117 -12.03 5.84 5.78
N ILE A 118 -10.99 5.52 5.02
CA ILE A 118 -9.76 6.30 4.97
C ILE A 118 -9.50 6.68 3.51
N LYS A 119 -9.40 7.96 3.23
CA LYS A 119 -8.99 8.48 1.92
C LYS A 119 -7.48 8.47 1.83
N LEU A 120 -6.94 7.49 1.10
CA LEU A 120 -5.50 7.30 0.95
C LEU A 120 -5.00 7.86 -0.40
N PRO A 121 -3.86 8.57 -0.42
CA PRO A 121 -3.19 8.97 -1.65
C PRO A 121 -2.41 7.80 -2.22
N PHE A 122 -2.77 7.39 -3.44
CA PHE A 122 -2.12 6.32 -4.18
C PHE A 122 -1.27 6.87 -5.32
N LEU A 123 -0.12 6.22 -5.52
CA LEU A 123 0.68 6.27 -6.73
C LEU A 123 0.51 4.94 -7.46
N GLU A 124 -0.07 4.99 -8.64
CA GLU A 124 -0.33 3.83 -9.49
C GLU A 124 0.66 3.80 -10.66
N TYR A 125 1.12 2.61 -10.99
CA TYR A 125 1.97 2.30 -12.12
C TYR A 125 1.32 1.27 -13.02
N THR A 126 1.30 1.56 -14.32
CA THR A 126 0.93 0.60 -15.37
C THR A 126 2.21 0.18 -16.08
N LEU A 127 2.53 -1.11 -16.01
CA LEU A 127 3.70 -1.70 -16.67
C LEU A 127 3.41 -1.96 -18.15
N GLN A 128 4.46 -2.28 -18.91
CA GLN A 128 4.34 -2.54 -20.35
C GLN A 128 3.45 -3.74 -20.69
N ASP A 129 3.38 -4.72 -19.81
CA ASP A 129 2.54 -5.92 -19.95
C ASP A 129 1.08 -5.67 -19.50
N GLY A 130 0.73 -4.43 -19.14
CA GLY A 130 -0.59 -4.06 -18.64
C GLY A 130 -0.79 -4.33 -17.16
N THR A 131 0.20 -4.88 -16.44
CA THR A 131 0.11 -5.05 -14.99
C THR A 131 -0.03 -3.69 -14.31
N VAL A 132 -1.05 -3.56 -13.47
CA VAL A 132 -1.28 -2.36 -12.66
C VAL A 132 -0.92 -2.65 -11.22
N LEU A 133 -0.04 -1.82 -10.66
CA LEU A 133 0.28 -1.81 -9.24
C LEU A 133 0.03 -0.42 -8.68
N ARG A 134 -0.40 -0.33 -7.43
CA ARG A 134 -0.45 0.95 -6.73
C ARG A 134 0.18 0.85 -5.35
N PHE A 135 0.56 1.99 -4.81
CA PHE A 135 1.17 2.11 -3.51
C PHE A 135 0.61 3.34 -2.81
N VAL A 136 0.49 3.27 -1.48
CA VAL A 136 0.16 4.46 -0.69
C VAL A 136 1.40 5.34 -0.62
N GLN A 137 1.28 6.61 -1.00
CA GLN A 137 2.38 7.56 -1.08
C GLN A 137 2.28 8.71 -0.06
N GLY A 138 1.47 8.58 0.98
CA GLY A 138 1.34 9.58 2.03
C GLY A 138 0.31 9.21 3.08
N ARG A 139 0.07 10.12 4.04
CA ARG A 139 -0.80 9.86 5.21
C ARG A 139 -2.24 9.54 4.83
N GLY A 140 -2.86 10.36 4.01
CA GLY A 140 -4.31 10.28 3.82
C GLY A 140 -5.09 10.83 5.01
N VAL A 141 -6.40 10.65 4.99
CA VAL A 141 -7.33 11.25 5.99
C VAL A 141 -8.40 10.22 6.35
N VAL A 142 -8.69 10.07 7.64
CA VAL A 142 -9.82 9.27 8.11
C VAL A 142 -11.09 10.11 7.91
N GLU A 143 -12.03 9.64 7.10
CA GLU A 143 -13.25 10.39 6.76
C GLU A 143 -14.40 10.10 7.73
N ARG A 144 -14.52 8.84 8.14
CA ARG A 144 -15.57 8.36 9.04
C ARG A 144 -15.24 7.00 9.63
N ALA A 145 -15.85 6.67 10.76
CA ALA A 145 -15.75 5.37 11.40
C ALA A 145 -17.12 4.74 11.63
N ARG A 146 -17.15 3.41 11.67
CA ARG A 146 -18.36 2.63 11.86
C ARG A 146 -18.50 2.16 13.31
N SER A 147 -19.47 2.71 14.03
CA SER A 147 -19.91 2.26 15.34
C SER A 147 -21.08 1.27 15.22
N GLY A 148 -21.62 0.82 16.37
CA GLY A 148 -22.85 0.03 16.40
C GLY A 148 -24.07 0.77 15.82
N GLY A 149 -24.07 2.11 15.83
CA GLY A 149 -25.14 2.96 15.30
C GLY A 149 -25.00 3.31 13.82
N GLY A 150 -23.90 2.93 13.16
CA GLY A 150 -23.64 3.25 11.76
C GLY A 150 -22.36 4.06 11.56
N TRP A 151 -22.34 4.88 10.52
CA TRP A 151 -21.16 5.68 10.15
C TRP A 151 -21.19 7.06 10.81
N GLU A 152 -20.10 7.43 11.48
CA GLU A 152 -19.90 8.71 12.17
C GLU A 152 -18.69 9.44 11.59
N ILE A 153 -18.79 10.75 11.37
CA ILE A 153 -17.63 11.58 11.04
C ILE A 153 -16.75 11.71 12.29
N ILE A 154 -15.46 11.49 12.13
CA ILE A 154 -14.46 11.61 13.20
C ILE A 154 -13.49 12.71 12.78
N ASN A 155 -13.54 13.83 13.50
CA ASN A 155 -12.63 14.97 13.37
C ASN A 155 -11.51 14.86 14.39
#